data_AF-A0A5F0LKG1-F1
#
_entry.id   AF-A0A5F0LKG1-F1
#
_cell.length_a   1.000
_cell.length_b   1.000
_cell.length_c   1.000
_cell.angle_alpha   90.00
_cell.angle_beta   90.00
_cell.angle_gamma   90.00
#
_symmetry.space_group_name_H-M   'P 1'
#
loop_
_entity.id
_entity.type
_entity.pdbx_description
1 polymer ?
#
loop_
_entity_poly.entity_id
_entity_poly.type
_entity_poly.pdbx_seq_one_letter_code
_entity_poly.pdbx_strand_id
1 'polypeptide(L)'
;GTIGRMNNTTRVLEAGVIAKYVLGNPNAPWHGGAAALTTEFIKKHPAEAKKYIAAYTRGIELIRKTPDKARPYLKGYTAIEGSLTNEVPLASYMLYNEFKASDVAYFQKFYDLFVDKGIFASRVMVDSLLYKG
;
A
#
# COMPACT_ATOMS: atom_id res chain seq x y z
N GLY A 1 -4.54 -0.37 17.50
CA GLY A 1 -3.19 -0.96 17.51
C GLY A 1 -2.21 -0.08 18.28
N THR A 2 -1.64 0.93 17.64
CA THR A 2 -0.57 1.80 18.20
C THR A 2 -0.91 2.43 19.53
N ILE A 3 -2.07 3.08 19.67
CA ILE A 3 -2.51 3.69 20.94
C ILE A 3 -2.55 2.65 22.07
N GLY A 4 -3.11 1.47 21.79
CA GLY A 4 -3.20 0.37 22.74
C GLY A 4 -1.83 -0.19 23.19
N ARG A 5 -0.84 -0.20 22.29
CA ARG A 5 0.55 -0.52 22.63
C ARG A 5 1.15 0.56 23.53
N MET A 6 0.99 1.83 23.16
CA MET A 6 1.58 2.96 23.89
C MET A 6 1.05 3.08 25.32
N ASN A 7 -0.21 2.71 25.56
CA ASN A 7 -0.82 2.74 26.89
C ASN A 7 -0.88 1.37 27.58
N ASN A 8 -0.17 0.36 27.06
CA ASN A 8 -0.10 -1.01 27.59
C ASN A 8 -1.47 -1.72 27.74
N THR A 9 -2.48 -1.33 26.97
CA THR A 9 -3.79 -2.01 26.96
C THR A 9 -3.88 -3.11 25.90
N THR A 10 -2.96 -3.14 24.94
CA THR A 10 -2.92 -4.17 23.90
C THR A 10 -1.51 -4.68 23.64
N ARG A 11 -1.41 -5.89 23.06
CA ARG A 11 -0.16 -6.48 22.57
C ARG A 11 -0.38 -7.12 21.20
N VAL A 12 0.69 -7.25 20.42
CA VAL A 12 0.66 -8.00 19.15
C VAL A 12 0.63 -9.49 19.48
N LEU A 13 -0.35 -10.21 18.94
CA LEU A 13 -0.43 -11.68 19.05
C LEU A 13 0.31 -12.36 17.91
N GLU A 14 0.14 -11.85 16.69
CA GLU A 14 0.83 -12.32 15.49
C GLU A 14 0.92 -11.17 14.47
N ALA A 15 2.05 -11.08 13.77
CA ALA A 15 2.26 -10.13 12.68
C ALA A 15 2.22 -10.85 11.32
N GLY A 16 1.86 -10.13 10.25
CA GLY A 16 1.90 -10.70 8.90
C GLY A 16 0.86 -11.80 8.63
N VAL A 17 -0.28 -11.79 9.35
CA VAL A 17 -1.31 -12.84 9.24
C VAL A 17 -1.83 -13.02 7.80
N ILE A 18 -1.95 -11.94 7.02
CA ILE A 18 -2.35 -12.05 5.61
C ILE A 18 -1.23 -12.71 4.78
N ALA A 19 0.02 -12.29 4.96
CA ALA A 19 1.15 -12.90 4.27
C ALA A 19 1.22 -14.42 4.56
N LYS A 20 1.13 -14.79 5.83
CA LYS A 20 1.19 -16.20 6.26
C LYS A 20 -0.02 -17.02 5.82
N TYR A 21 -1.23 -16.61 6.18
CA TYR A 21 -2.43 -17.46 6.04
C TYR A 21 -3.17 -17.28 4.71
N VAL A 22 -3.05 -16.12 4.05
CA VAL A 22 -3.66 -15.87 2.74
C VAL A 22 -2.64 -16.08 1.63
N LEU A 23 -1.47 -15.44 1.73
CA LEU A 23 -0.46 -15.53 0.67
C LEU A 23 0.35 -16.83 0.74
N GLY A 24 0.35 -17.51 1.89
CA GLY A 24 1.05 -18.79 2.10
C GLY A 24 2.55 -18.61 2.32
N ASN A 25 3.02 -17.39 2.53
CA ASN A 25 4.43 -17.10 2.80
C ASN A 25 4.51 -15.90 3.76
N PRO A 26 5.06 -16.06 4.98
CA PRO A 26 5.13 -15.00 5.98
C PRO A 26 5.97 -13.78 5.53
N ASN A 27 6.82 -13.94 4.52
CA ASN A 27 7.66 -12.88 3.95
C ASN A 27 7.09 -12.33 2.64
N ALA A 28 5.91 -12.77 2.18
CA ALA A 28 5.30 -12.24 0.97
C ALA A 28 4.90 -10.76 1.16
N PRO A 29 5.16 -9.89 0.17
CA PRO A 29 4.64 -8.53 0.22
C PRO A 29 3.11 -8.58 0.11
N TRP A 30 2.44 -7.91 1.04
CA TRP A 30 0.99 -7.74 1.00
C TRP A 30 0.64 -6.30 0.61
N HIS A 31 -0.15 -6.17 -0.44
CA HIS A 31 -0.66 -4.90 -0.96
C HIS A 31 -2.13 -4.73 -0.58
N GLY A 32 -2.40 -4.13 0.58
CA GLY A 32 -3.76 -3.88 1.07
C GLY A 32 -4.48 -2.70 0.40
N GLY A 33 -3.77 -1.90 -0.38
CA GLY A 33 -4.31 -0.76 -1.11
C GLY A 33 -3.36 -0.30 -2.20
N ALA A 34 -3.87 0.52 -3.13
CA ALA A 34 -3.10 1.08 -4.24
C ALA A 34 -3.55 2.51 -4.53
N ALA A 35 -2.61 3.33 -5.00
CA ALA A 35 -2.96 4.56 -5.72
C ALA A 35 -3.39 4.19 -7.14
N ALA A 36 -4.48 4.78 -7.63
CA ALA A 36 -5.04 4.49 -8.94
C ALA A 36 -5.32 5.76 -9.73
N LEU A 37 -5.08 5.70 -11.03
CA LEU A 37 -5.53 6.68 -12.02
C LEU A 37 -6.44 5.96 -13.02
N THR A 38 -7.49 6.62 -13.49
CA THR A 38 -8.39 6.02 -14.48
C THR A 38 -7.70 5.86 -15.83
N THR A 39 -8.03 4.80 -16.56
CA THR A 39 -7.54 4.59 -17.93
C THR A 39 -7.90 5.77 -18.83
N GLU A 40 -9.05 6.38 -18.64
CA GLU A 40 -9.48 7.58 -19.38
C GLU A 40 -8.54 8.76 -19.13
N PHE A 41 -8.21 9.05 -17.86
CA PHE A 41 -7.30 10.14 -17.52
C PHE A 41 -5.91 9.91 -18.13
N ILE A 42 -5.37 8.69 -18.01
CA ILE A 42 -4.05 8.34 -18.58
C ILE A 42 -4.04 8.54 -20.11
N LYS A 43 -5.11 8.14 -20.80
CA LYS A 43 -5.23 8.27 -22.27
C LYS A 43 -5.37 9.72 -22.72
N LYS A 44 -6.20 10.51 -22.03
CA LYS A 44 -6.45 11.92 -22.38
C LYS A 44 -5.30 12.85 -21.99
N HIS A 45 -4.58 12.52 -20.91
CA HIS A 45 -3.58 13.40 -20.30
C HIS A 45 -2.28 12.62 -19.97
N PRO A 46 -1.60 12.05 -20.98
CA PRO A 46 -0.44 11.19 -20.74
C PRO A 46 0.75 11.94 -20.11
N ALA A 47 0.93 13.23 -20.44
CA ALA A 47 1.99 14.05 -19.87
C ALA A 47 1.70 14.38 -18.39
N GLU A 48 0.46 14.73 -18.06
CA GLU A 48 0.02 15.03 -16.71
C GLU A 48 0.02 13.77 -15.83
N ALA A 49 -0.37 12.62 -16.36
CA ALA A 49 -0.27 11.34 -15.66
C ALA A 49 1.18 11.03 -15.26
N LYS A 50 2.14 11.18 -16.19
CA LYS A 50 3.57 11.01 -15.90
C LYS A 50 4.06 12.02 -14.85
N LYS A 51 3.64 13.28 -14.97
CA LYS A 51 3.97 14.34 -13.99
C LYS A 51 3.42 14.02 -12.60
N TYR A 52 2.18 13.55 -12.51
CA TYR A 52 1.55 13.14 -11.24
C TYR A 52 2.30 11.97 -10.62
N ILE A 53 2.58 10.92 -11.40
CA ILE A 53 3.34 9.74 -10.94
C ILE A 53 4.73 10.16 -10.43
N ALA A 54 5.44 11.04 -11.13
CA ALA A 54 6.74 11.55 -10.69
C ALA A 54 6.65 12.35 -9.38
N ALA A 55 5.59 13.15 -9.19
CA ALA A 55 5.35 13.84 -7.92
C ALA A 55 5.05 12.85 -6.78
N TYR A 56 4.23 11.84 -7.04
CA TYR A 56 3.91 10.78 -6.08
C TYR A 56 5.15 9.99 -5.66
N THR A 57 6.02 9.64 -6.63
CA THR A 57 7.32 9.01 -6.39
C THR A 57 8.19 9.81 -5.43
N ARG A 58 8.28 11.15 -5.60
CA ARG A 58 9.03 12.00 -4.68
C ARG A 58 8.50 11.95 -3.24
N GLY A 59 7.17 11.84 -3.07
CA GLY A 59 6.54 11.63 -1.77
C GLY A 59 6.92 10.30 -1.13
N ILE A 60 6.91 9.22 -1.92
CA ILE A 60 7.37 7.90 -1.47
C ILE A 60 8.84 7.94 -1.05
N GLU A 61 9.70 8.60 -1.83
CA GLU A 61 11.11 8.74 -1.50
C GLU A 61 11.34 9.54 -0.21
N LEU A 62 10.58 10.61 0.01
CA LEU A 62 10.64 11.41 1.25
C LEU A 62 10.36 10.53 2.47
N ILE A 63 9.29 9.72 2.41
CA ILE A 63 8.89 8.79 3.47
C ILE A 63 9.98 7.73 3.71
N ARG A 64 10.50 7.11 2.64
CA ARG A 64 11.49 6.04 2.74
C ARG A 64 12.85 6.53 3.25
N LYS A 65 13.33 7.69 2.78
CA LYS A 65 14.69 8.18 3.05
C LYS A 65 14.78 9.06 4.29
N THR A 66 13.72 9.82 4.57
CA THR A 66 13.71 10.84 5.64
C THR A 66 12.35 10.87 6.36
N PRO A 67 11.96 9.76 7.02
CA PRO A 67 10.63 9.62 7.63
C PRO A 67 10.31 10.71 8.64
N ASP A 68 11.28 11.21 9.40
CA ASP A 68 11.08 12.27 10.39
C ASP A 68 10.68 13.60 9.74
N LYS A 69 11.12 13.87 8.51
CA LYS A 69 10.67 15.03 7.72
C LYS A 69 9.30 14.81 7.10
N ALA A 70 8.87 13.55 6.91
CA ALA A 70 7.56 13.21 6.37
C ALA A 70 6.45 13.27 7.44
N ARG A 71 6.76 12.83 8.67
CA ARG A 71 5.81 12.74 9.79
C ARG A 71 5.02 14.03 10.10
N PRO A 72 5.60 15.24 10.05
CA PRO A 72 4.85 16.48 10.28
C PRO A 72 3.65 16.66 9.34
N TYR A 73 3.71 16.09 8.13
CA TYR A 73 2.60 16.16 7.16
C TYR A 73 1.40 15.25 7.51
N LEU A 74 1.47 14.43 8.57
CA LEU A 74 0.32 13.69 9.07
C LEU A 74 -0.70 14.60 9.77
N LYS A 75 -0.21 15.67 10.40
CA LYS A 75 -1.03 16.62 11.16
C LYS A 75 -1.97 17.36 10.20
N GLY A 76 -3.24 17.52 10.58
CA GLY A 76 -4.25 18.24 9.81
C GLY A 76 -4.89 17.42 8.68
N TYR A 77 -4.22 16.36 8.20
CA TYR A 77 -4.78 15.40 7.24
C TYR A 77 -5.26 14.10 7.89
N THR A 78 -4.91 13.87 9.16
CA THR A 78 -5.30 12.72 9.97
C THR A 78 -5.53 13.15 11.42
N ALA A 79 -6.11 12.27 12.23
CA ALA A 79 -6.22 12.46 13.69
C ALA A 79 -4.91 12.13 14.45
N ILE A 80 -3.78 12.01 13.75
CA ILE A 80 -2.48 11.65 14.34
C ILE A 80 -1.76 12.94 14.74
N GLU A 81 -1.60 13.14 16.04
CA GLU A 81 -0.99 14.33 16.61
C GLU A 81 -0.10 14.02 17.82
N GLY A 82 0.69 15.00 18.25
CA GLY A 82 1.53 14.89 19.44
C GLY A 82 2.54 13.74 19.36
N SER A 83 2.68 12.98 20.45
CA SER A 83 3.59 11.83 20.53
C SER A 83 3.19 10.67 19.62
N LEU A 84 1.91 10.55 19.25
CA LEU A 84 1.41 9.49 18.36
C LEU A 84 2.06 9.58 16.98
N THR A 85 2.40 10.78 16.52
CA THR A 85 3.06 11.04 15.24
C THR A 85 4.38 10.28 15.08
N ASN A 86 5.11 10.00 16.17
CA ASN A 86 6.37 9.27 16.14
C ASN A 86 6.17 7.74 16.17
N GLU A 87 5.03 7.29 16.68
CA GLU A 87 4.76 5.89 16.98
C GLU A 87 3.96 5.17 15.89
N VAL A 88 3.24 5.93 15.05
CA VAL A 88 2.49 5.35 13.94
C VAL A 88 3.46 4.79 12.88
N PRO A 89 3.22 3.56 12.39
CA PRO A 89 3.99 3.04 11.28
C PRO A 89 3.67 3.86 10.03
N LEU A 90 4.72 4.23 9.29
CA LEU A 90 4.56 4.82 7.97
C LEU A 90 4.32 3.69 6.96
N ALA A 91 3.43 3.96 6.00
CA ALA A 91 3.11 2.98 4.97
C ALA A 91 4.34 2.67 4.10
N SER A 92 4.59 1.38 3.88
CA SER A 92 5.60 0.92 2.93
C SER A 92 4.98 0.90 1.53
N TYR A 93 5.13 2.01 0.82
CA TYR A 93 4.68 2.11 -0.57
C TYR A 93 5.61 1.33 -1.48
N MET A 94 5.07 0.81 -2.59
CA MET A 94 5.81 0.18 -3.68
C MET A 94 5.35 0.79 -4.99
N LEU A 95 6.30 1.19 -5.84
CA LEU A 95 6.00 1.78 -7.14
C LEU A 95 5.64 0.70 -8.16
N TYR A 96 4.85 1.07 -9.17
CA TYR A 96 4.40 0.16 -10.23
C TYR A 96 5.55 -0.54 -10.97
N ASN A 97 6.72 0.09 -11.04
CA ASN A 97 7.93 -0.40 -11.72
C ASN A 97 8.88 -1.18 -10.79
N GLU A 98 8.52 -1.38 -9.53
CA GLU A 98 9.33 -2.16 -8.57
C GLU A 98 8.85 -3.62 -8.46
N PHE A 99 7.68 -3.96 -9.01
CA PHE A 99 7.07 -5.29 -8.90
C PHE A 99 7.93 -6.35 -9.59
N LYS A 100 8.28 -7.40 -8.84
CA LYS A 100 8.79 -8.65 -9.40
C LYS A 100 7.63 -9.56 -9.80
N ALA A 101 7.90 -10.53 -10.66
CA ALA A 101 6.91 -11.54 -11.03
C ALA A 101 6.31 -12.27 -9.81
N SER A 102 7.12 -12.54 -8.78
CA SER A 102 6.66 -13.12 -7.51
C SER A 102 5.66 -12.22 -6.78
N ASP A 103 5.88 -10.91 -6.81
CA ASP A 103 5.06 -9.94 -6.08
C ASP A 103 3.68 -9.83 -6.75
N VAL A 104 3.65 -9.80 -8.09
CA VAL A 104 2.40 -9.86 -8.87
C VAL A 104 1.65 -11.17 -8.61
N ALA A 105 2.35 -12.31 -8.51
CA ALA A 105 1.71 -13.59 -8.21
C ALA A 105 1.08 -13.61 -6.81
N TYR A 106 1.75 -13.07 -5.79
CA TYR A 106 1.16 -12.92 -4.46
C TYR A 106 -0.03 -11.95 -4.46
N PHE A 107 0.07 -10.85 -5.20
CA PHE A 107 -1.01 -9.90 -5.32
C PHE A 107 -2.23 -10.51 -6.04
N GLN A 108 -2.00 -11.31 -7.08
CA GLN A 108 -3.05 -12.08 -7.74
C GLN A 108 -3.72 -13.07 -6.79
N LYS A 109 -2.95 -13.81 -5.97
CA LYS A 109 -3.50 -14.72 -4.97
C LYS A 109 -4.40 -14.00 -3.95
N PHE A 110 -4.04 -12.78 -3.56
CA PHE A 110 -4.89 -11.95 -2.70
C PHE A 110 -6.20 -11.58 -3.38
N TYR A 111 -6.17 -11.23 -4.67
CA TYR A 111 -7.37 -10.91 -5.45
C TYR A 111 -8.26 -12.13 -5.73
N ASP A 112 -7.64 -13.28 -5.98
CA ASP A 112 -8.36 -14.55 -6.20
C ASP A 112 -9.18 -14.94 -4.96
N LEU A 113 -8.68 -14.64 -3.73
CA LEU A 113 -9.45 -14.83 -2.50
C LEU A 113 -10.82 -14.11 -2.54
N PHE A 114 -10.89 -12.90 -3.11
CA PHE A 114 -12.16 -12.16 -3.17
C PHE A 114 -13.19 -12.84 -4.08
N VAL A 115 -12.74 -13.54 -5.12
CA VAL A 115 -13.62 -14.32 -5.99
C VAL A 115 -14.04 -15.60 -5.27
N ASP A 116 -13.09 -16.30 -4.66
CA ASP A 116 -13.33 -17.54 -3.91
C ASP A 116 -14.30 -17.33 -2.73
N LYS A 117 -14.32 -16.13 -2.15
CA LYS A 117 -15.24 -15.72 -1.08
C LYS A 117 -16.54 -15.08 -1.59
N GLY A 118 -16.75 -15.01 -2.91
CA GLY A 118 -17.95 -14.44 -3.50
C GLY A 118 -18.09 -12.92 -3.34
N ILE A 119 -17.00 -12.21 -3.04
CA ILE A 119 -16.96 -10.74 -2.93
C ILE A 119 -16.88 -10.12 -4.33
N PHE A 120 -16.06 -10.69 -5.21
CA PHE A 120 -16.01 -10.30 -6.62
C PHE A 120 -16.88 -11.24 -7.46
N ALA A 121 -17.66 -10.65 -8.37
CA ALA A 121 -18.50 -11.40 -9.30
C ALA A 121 -17.70 -12.24 -10.31
N SER A 122 -16.44 -11.85 -10.57
CA SER A 122 -15.55 -12.53 -11.50
C SER A 122 -14.09 -12.29 -11.14
N ARG A 123 -13.20 -13.14 -11.66
CA ARG A 123 -11.76 -12.99 -11.47
C ARG A 123 -11.25 -11.70 -12.09
N VAL A 124 -10.46 -10.96 -11.30
CA VAL A 124 -9.80 -9.72 -11.69
C VAL A 124 -8.31 -10.01 -11.86
N MET A 125 -7.77 -9.75 -13.05
CA MET A 125 -6.37 -9.98 -13.38
C MET A 125 -5.51 -8.80 -12.93
N VAL A 126 -4.74 -8.98 -11.86
CA VAL A 126 -3.92 -7.91 -11.26
C VAL A 126 -2.91 -7.33 -12.24
N ASP A 127 -2.28 -8.15 -13.09
CA ASP A 127 -1.29 -7.66 -14.05
C ASP A 127 -1.87 -6.60 -15.00
N SER A 128 -3.16 -6.74 -15.36
CA SER A 128 -3.86 -5.78 -16.22
C SER A 128 -4.16 -4.44 -15.54
N LEU A 129 -4.13 -4.39 -14.20
CA LEU A 129 -4.35 -3.18 -13.42
C LEU A 129 -3.06 -2.38 -13.18
N LEU A 130 -1.89 -3.00 -13.36
CA LEU A 130 -0.61 -2.33 -13.16
C LEU A 130 -0.33 -1.37 -14.31
N TYR A 131 0.01 -0.12 -13.98
CA TYR A 131 0.46 0.85 -14.97
C TYR A 131 1.74 0.35 -15.67
N LYS A 132 1.82 0.51 -17.01
CA LYS A 132 2.93 -0.01 -17.83
C LYS A 132 3.75 1.07 -18.57
N GLY A 133 3.44 2.36 -18.38
CA GLY A 133 4.13 3.47 -19.06
C GLY A 133 3.34 4.05 -20.22
#